data_AF-A0A958H8A2-F1
#
_entry.id   AF-A0A958H8A2-F1
#
_cell.length_a   1.000
_cell.length_b   1.000
_cell.length_c   1.000
_cell.angle_alpha   90.00
_cell.angle_beta   90.00
_cell.angle_gamma   90.00
#
_symmetry.space_group_name_H-M   'P 1'
#
loop_
_entity.id
_entity.type
_entity.pdbx_description
1 polymer ?
#
loop_
_entity_poly.entity_id
_entity_poly.type
_entity_poly.pdbx_seq_one_letter_code
_entity_poly.pdbx_strand_id
1 'polypeptide(L)'
;DHGGHDAADGSGRALRYVEWVHDPDPTDTHFVMDMAYLLLEGDGSARAIHDRHVVGLFSRDTWLRLLAEVGFTPELIIEADEEIWDSGGGELFVARKPR
;
A
#
# COMPACT_ATOMS: atom_id res chain seq x y z
N ASP A 1 -10.39 -6.25 4.46
CA ASP A 1 -10.48 -6.99 3.19
C ASP A 1 -10.03 -8.44 3.39
N HIS A 2 -10.17 -9.31 2.39
CA HIS A 2 -9.64 -10.66 2.39
C HIS A 2 -9.32 -11.12 0.98
N GLY A 3 -8.36 -12.03 0.83
CA GLY A 3 -7.97 -12.53 -0.47
C GLY A 3 -7.03 -13.73 -0.41
N GLY A 4 -6.45 -14.07 -1.56
CA GLY A 4 -5.49 -15.15 -1.65
C GLY A 4 -5.18 -15.58 -3.08
N HIS A 5 -4.16 -16.42 -3.21
CA HIS A 5 -3.70 -16.96 -4.47
C HIS A 5 -3.09 -18.34 -4.28
N ASP A 6 -3.29 -19.21 -5.26
CA ASP A 6 -2.68 -20.54 -5.33
C ASP A 6 -1.56 -20.52 -6.37
N ALA A 7 -0.41 -21.11 -6.05
CA ALA A 7 0.72 -21.13 -6.96
C ALA A 7 0.42 -22.00 -8.20
N ALA A 8 0.52 -21.40 -9.39
CA ALA A 8 0.30 -22.09 -10.65
C ALA A 8 1.50 -22.95 -11.12
N ASP A 9 2.61 -22.93 -10.37
CA ASP A 9 3.87 -23.63 -10.69
C ASP A 9 3.87 -25.12 -10.28
N GLY A 10 2.74 -25.62 -9.76
CA GLY A 10 2.62 -27.00 -9.28
C GLY A 10 3.33 -27.26 -7.95
N SER A 11 3.84 -26.23 -7.26
CA SER A 11 4.50 -26.38 -5.96
C SER A 11 3.55 -26.74 -4.82
N GLY A 12 2.24 -26.60 -5.02
CA GLY A 12 1.24 -26.80 -3.97
C GLY A 12 1.18 -25.67 -2.94
N ARG A 13 1.97 -24.60 -3.10
CA ARG A 13 1.92 -23.44 -2.21
C ARG A 13 0.67 -22.61 -2.44
N ALA A 14 0.12 -22.04 -1.36
CA ALA A 14 -1.01 -21.13 -1.43
C ALA A 14 -0.95 -20.08 -0.30
N LEU A 15 -1.58 -18.94 -0.52
CA LEU A 15 -1.72 -17.87 0.47
C LEU A 15 -3.19 -17.49 0.60
N ARG A 16 -3.65 -17.31 1.84
CA ARG A 16 -4.91 -16.62 2.17
C ARG A 16 -4.60 -15.50 3.14
N TYR A 17 -5.33 -14.40 3.06
CA TYR A 17 -5.18 -13.30 4.01
C TYR A 17 -6.52 -12.65 4.37
N VAL A 18 -6.53 -12.03 5.53
CA VAL A 18 -7.54 -11.08 5.97
C VAL A 18 -6.84 -9.83 6.47
N GLU A 19 -7.46 -8.68 6.29
CA GLU A 19 -6.91 -7.40 6.72
C GLU A 19 -7.98 -6.44 7.26
N TRP A 20 -7.55 -5.53 8.12
CA TRP A 20 -8.33 -4.39 8.59
C TRP A 20 -7.50 -3.12 8.46
N VAL A 21 -8.08 -2.11 7.83
CA VAL A 21 -7.59 -0.73 7.87
C VAL A 21 -8.40 0.01 8.94
N HIS A 22 -7.72 0.64 9.88
CA HIS A 22 -8.34 1.43 10.93
C HIS A 22 -7.45 2.59 11.37
N ASP A 23 -8.08 3.63 11.88
CA ASP A 23 -7.42 4.83 12.38
C ASP A 23 -7.75 5.01 13.87
N PRO A 24 -6.84 4.60 14.78
CA PRO A 24 -7.09 4.69 16.21
C PRO A 24 -6.98 6.13 16.75
N ASP A 25 -6.25 7.02 16.07
CA ASP A 25 -6.11 8.43 16.41
C ASP A 25 -6.29 9.30 15.16
N PRO A 26 -7.53 9.71 14.85
CA PRO A 26 -7.82 10.47 13.64
C PRO A 26 -7.28 11.91 13.66
N THR A 27 -6.57 12.32 14.71
CA THR A 27 -5.94 13.63 14.80
C THR A 27 -4.49 13.64 14.32
N ASP A 28 -3.91 12.46 14.09
CA ASP A 28 -2.56 12.34 13.59
C ASP A 28 -2.49 12.20 12.04
N THR A 29 -1.39 11.68 11.52
CA THR A 29 -1.14 11.56 10.07
C THR A 29 -0.77 10.15 9.67
N HIS A 30 -1.31 9.14 10.35
CA HIS A 30 -1.16 7.75 9.95
C HIS A 30 -2.42 6.95 10.19
N PHE A 31 -2.53 5.82 9.50
CA PHE A 31 -3.50 4.79 9.83
C PHE A 31 -2.76 3.47 10.04
N VAL A 32 -3.46 2.52 10.64
CA VAL A 32 -2.96 1.18 10.87
C VAL A 32 -3.64 0.21 9.91
N MET A 33 -2.86 -0.67 9.32
CA MET A 33 -3.34 -1.83 8.60
C MET A 33 -2.84 -3.09 9.30
N ASP A 34 -3.76 -3.90 9.81
CA ASP A 34 -3.46 -5.19 10.44
C ASP A 34 -3.81 -6.31 9.47
N MET A 35 -2.87 -7.22 9.21
CA MET A 35 -3.05 -8.33 8.28
C MET A 35 -2.69 -9.66 8.93
N ALA A 36 -3.50 -10.69 8.68
CA ALA A 36 -3.17 -12.06 9.02
C ALA A 36 -3.07 -12.89 7.74
N TYR A 37 -1.95 -13.59 7.56
CA TYR A 37 -1.68 -14.49 6.44
C TYR A 37 -1.72 -15.94 6.92
N LEU A 38 -2.39 -16.79 6.15
CA LEU A 38 -2.24 -18.25 6.21
C LEU A 38 -1.47 -18.69 4.98
N LEU A 39 -0.31 -19.29 5.20
CA LEU A 39 0.59 -19.75 4.16
C LEU A 39 0.63 -21.26 4.16
N LEU A 40 0.20 -21.87 3.06
CA LEU A 40 0.29 -23.30 2.81
C LEU A 40 1.58 -23.57 2.03
N GLU A 41 2.39 -24.47 2.55
CA GLU A 41 3.65 -24.91 1.95
C GLU A 41 3.43 -26.17 1.10
N GLY A 42 4.37 -26.48 0.22
CA GLY A 42 4.24 -27.60 -0.74
C GLY A 42 4.23 -28.99 -0.10
N ASP A 43 4.65 -29.12 1.16
CA ASP A 43 4.55 -30.35 1.95
C ASP A 43 3.19 -30.51 2.66
N GLY A 44 2.27 -29.57 2.45
CA GLY A 44 0.94 -29.54 3.05
C GLY A 44 0.91 -28.94 4.47
N SER A 45 2.05 -28.50 5.01
CA SER A 45 2.07 -27.74 6.26
C SER A 45 1.51 -26.33 6.06
N ALA A 46 0.90 -25.76 7.09
CA ALA A 46 0.39 -24.40 7.06
C ALA A 46 0.91 -23.60 8.26
N ARG A 47 1.18 -22.32 8.05
CA ARG A 47 1.58 -21.38 9.10
C ARG A 47 0.82 -20.07 9.02
N ALA A 48 0.52 -19.50 10.19
CA ALA A 48 -0.08 -18.19 10.33
C ALA A 48 1.00 -17.12 10.58
N ILE A 49 0.90 -15.98 9.91
CA ILE A 49 1.70 -14.77 10.19
C ILE A 49 0.74 -13.63 10.48
N HIS A 50 1.04 -12.80 11.47
CA HIS A 50 0.45 -11.47 11.62
C HIS A 50 1.49 -10.42 11.22
N ASP A 51 1.06 -9.42 10.47
CA ASP A 51 1.83 -8.23 10.15
C ASP A 51 1.00 -6.98 10.45
N ARG A 52 1.69 -5.89 10.80
CA ARG A 52 1.07 -4.60 11.09
C ARG A 52 1.84 -3.50 10.37
N HIS A 53 1.16 -2.80 9.48
CA HIS A 53 1.69 -1.61 8.84
C HIS A 53 1.17 -0.36 9.52
N VAL A 54 2.06 0.60 9.69
CA VAL A 54 1.75 1.98 10.06
C VAL A 54 1.99 2.81 8.80
N VAL A 55 0.94 3.35 8.22
CA VAL A 55 0.97 3.96 6.88
C VAL A 55 0.70 5.45 6.99
N GLY A 56 1.57 6.26 6.40
CA GLY A 56 1.46 7.72 6.45
C GLY A 56 0.29 8.24 5.60
N LEU A 57 -0.53 9.09 6.22
CA LEU A 57 -1.63 9.86 5.63
C LEU A 57 -1.25 11.35 5.59
N PHE A 58 -0.11 11.65 4.97
CA PHE A 58 0.39 13.03 4.89
C PHE A 58 -0.41 13.87 3.88
N SER A 59 -0.59 15.16 4.19
CA SER A 59 -1.22 16.10 3.27
C SER A 59 -0.41 16.26 1.97
N ARG A 60 -1.09 16.57 0.87
CA ARG A 60 -0.44 16.93 -0.41
C ARG A 60 0.60 18.03 -0.23
N ASP A 61 0.28 19.05 0.57
CA ASP A 61 1.19 20.16 0.88
C ASP A 61 2.50 19.69 1.52
N THR A 62 2.45 18.65 2.36
CA THR A 62 3.66 18.08 2.98
C THR A 62 4.57 17.48 1.92
N TRP A 63 4.03 16.69 1.00
CA TRP A 63 4.80 16.10 -0.09
C TRP A 63 5.41 17.16 -1.00
N LEU A 64 4.60 18.11 -1.48
CA LEU A 64 5.07 19.18 -2.36
C LEU A 64 6.15 20.02 -1.70
N ARG A 65 5.96 20.41 -0.43
CA ARG A 65 6.95 21.19 0.32
C ARG A 65 8.27 20.44 0.49
N LEU A 66 8.24 19.17 0.93
CA LEU A 66 9.47 18.39 1.16
C LEU A 66 10.28 18.20 -0.12
N LEU A 67 9.61 17.98 -1.26
CA LEU A 67 10.27 17.88 -2.56
C LEU A 67 10.90 19.21 -2.99
N ALA A 68 10.21 20.34 -2.76
CA ALA A 68 10.74 21.67 -3.04
C ALA A 68 11.95 22.01 -2.16
N GLU A 69 11.92 21.64 -0.87
CA GLU A 69 13.00 21.90 0.10
C GLU A 69 14.33 21.27 -0.32
N VAL A 70 14.31 20.13 -1.01
CA VAL A 70 15.52 19.46 -1.53
C VAL A 70 15.87 19.87 -2.96
N GLY A 71 15.22 20.91 -3.49
CA GLY A 71 15.57 21.54 -4.76
C GLY A 71 14.90 20.96 -6.00
N PHE A 72 13.82 20.19 -5.86
CA PHE A 72 12.98 19.81 -7.00
C PHE A 72 11.89 20.85 -7.27
N THR A 73 11.38 20.86 -8.49
CA THR A 73 10.09 21.47 -8.83
C THR A 73 9.03 20.39 -8.75
N PRO A 74 8.19 20.37 -7.69
CA PRO A 74 7.16 19.36 -7.52
C PRO A 74 5.88 19.72 -8.26
N GLU A 75 5.16 18.70 -8.70
CA GLU A 75 3.88 18.78 -9.39
C GLU A 75 2.99 17.65 -8.91
N LEU A 76 1.72 17.94 -8.65
CA LEU A 76 0.70 16.93 -8.38
C LEU A 76 -0.07 16.66 -9.67
N ILE A 77 -0.10 15.40 -10.09
CA ILE A 77 -0.88 14.92 -11.22
C ILE A 77 -2.01 14.05 -10.67
N ILE A 78 -3.24 14.34 -11.10
CA ILE A 78 -4.40 13.49 -10.82
C ILE A 78 -4.60 12.60 -12.03
N GLU A 79 -4.44 11.30 -11.85
CA GLU A 79 -4.63 10.28 -12.88
C GLU A 79 -6.02 9.67 -12.72
N ALA A 80 -6.82 9.67 -13.77
CA ALA A 80 -8.18 9.10 -13.75
C ALA A 80 -8.23 7.69 -14.37
N ASP A 81 -7.07 7.05 -14.54
CA ASP A 81 -6.96 5.73 -15.16
C ASP A 81 -7.50 4.65 -14.21
N GLU A 82 -8.73 4.22 -14.47
CA GLU A 82 -9.44 3.14 -13.75
C GLU A 82 -8.81 1.76 -13.99
N GLU A 83 -7.95 1.59 -15.01
CA GLU A 83 -7.22 0.35 -15.27
C GLU A 83 -6.02 0.20 -14.32
N ILE A 84 -5.52 1.31 -13.78
CA ILE A 84 -4.41 1.36 -12.82
C ILE A 84 -4.92 1.40 -11.37
N TRP A 85 -6.05 2.08 -11.14
CA TRP A 85 -6.59 2.32 -9.80
C TRP A 85 -8.02 1.82 -9.68
N ASP A 86 -8.22 0.77 -8.88
CA ASP A 86 -9.54 0.20 -8.57
C ASP A 86 -10.52 1.23 -7.95
N SER A 87 -10.01 2.35 -7.43
CA SER A 87 -10.78 3.45 -6.84
C SER A 87 -11.29 4.51 -7.83
N GLY A 88 -11.06 4.35 -9.14
CA GLY A 88 -11.47 5.34 -10.14
C GLY A 88 -10.48 6.51 -10.32
N GLY A 89 -9.21 6.28 -9.98
CA GLY A 89 -8.12 7.25 -10.12
C GLY A 89 -7.15 7.29 -8.93
N GLY A 90 -6.02 7.98 -9.12
CA GLY A 90 -4.95 8.10 -8.13
C GLY A 90 -4.17 9.42 -8.25
N GLU A 91 -3.36 9.70 -7.22
CA GLU A 91 -2.54 10.91 -7.13
C GLU A 91 -1.06 10.58 -7.30
N LEU A 92 -0.40 11.25 -8.23
CA LEU A 92 1.04 11.12 -8.46
C LEU A 92 1.77 12.43 -8.15
N PHE A 93 2.76 12.35 -7.27
CA PHE A 93 3.69 13.45 -7.02
C PHE A 93 4.91 13.29 -7.93
N VAL A 94 5.12 14.24 -8.85
CA VAL A 94 6.26 14.26 -9.78
C VAL A 94 7.25 15.33 -9.34
N ALA A 95 8.52 14.95 -9.16
CA ALA A 95 9.59 15.86 -8.75
C ALA A 95 10.63 16.00 -9.88
N ARG A 96 10.76 17.19 -10.47
CA ARG A 96 11.72 17.44 -11.56
C ARG A 96 12.90 18.24 -11.05
N LYS A 97 14.13 17.81 -11.36
CA LYS A 97 15.32 18.60 -11.01
C LYS A 97 15.42 19.80 -11.98
N PRO A 98 15.51 21.05 -11.48
CA PRO A 98 15.80 22.20 -12.33
C PRO A 98 17.11 22.00 -13.09
N ARG A 99 17.16 22.40 -14.35
CA ARG A 99 18.38 22.35 -15.17
C ARG A 99 19.46 23.29 -14.67
#